data_AF-A0A961FH80-F1
#
_entry.id   AF-A0A961FH80-F1
#
_cell.length_a   1.000
_cell.length_b   1.000
_cell.length_c   1.000
_cell.angle_alpha   90.00
_cell.angle_beta   90.00
_cell.angle_gamma   90.00
#
_symmetry.space_group_name_H-M   'P 1'
#
loop_
_entity.id
_entity.type
_entity.pdbx_description
1 polymer ?
#
loop_
_entity_poly.entity_id
_entity_poly.type
_entity_poly.pdbx_seq_one_letter_code
_entity_poly.pdbx_strand_id
1 'polypeptide(L)'
;MISKTTLSMISLVGVLKHRDEDARLNAVAGLKNQRKLAMVARHDPSYAVREAAVMHLDNQKVVSYIALNDEDFHVRLAAVNRLTEQSMVAYIAQRDPDYHVRLAAVRRLEDQQVLAEIALYDAEWIVNNEAIARLNDRMALKAIRRKHISMLAHKAATERLRVLDELEDAARLEAQENNE
;
A
#
# COMPACT_ATOMS: atom_id res chain seq x y z
N MET A 1 -14.36 37.09 -19.76
CA MET A 1 -15.44 36.12 -19.49
C MET A 1 -15.20 34.91 -20.38
N ILE A 2 -14.46 33.91 -19.90
CA ILE A 2 -14.14 32.71 -20.69
C ILE A 2 -15.30 31.74 -20.49
N SER A 3 -15.99 31.43 -21.59
CA SER A 3 -17.21 30.65 -21.64
C SER A 3 -17.01 29.20 -21.14
N LYS A 4 -17.97 28.68 -20.38
CA LYS A 4 -18.04 27.32 -19.82
C LYS A 4 -18.09 26.17 -20.86
N THR A 5 -17.83 26.44 -22.14
CA THR A 5 -18.00 25.49 -23.25
C THR A 5 -16.71 25.13 -24.03
N THR A 6 -15.54 25.65 -23.67
CA THR A 6 -14.26 25.23 -24.30
C THR A 6 -13.63 23.97 -23.69
N LEU A 7 -14.18 23.40 -22.62
CA LEU A 7 -13.68 22.18 -21.96
C LEU A 7 -14.33 20.87 -22.47
N SER A 8 -15.07 20.91 -23.57
CA SER A 8 -15.97 19.80 -23.93
C SER A 8 -15.32 18.57 -24.58
N MET A 9 -14.10 18.59 -25.12
CA MET A 9 -13.57 17.39 -25.81
C MET A 9 -12.04 17.34 -25.87
N ILE A 10 -11.36 17.18 -24.73
CA ILE A 10 -10.02 16.58 -24.80
C ILE A 10 -10.24 15.09 -25.11
N SER A 11 -10.19 14.76 -26.40
CA SER A 11 -10.15 13.37 -26.85
C SER A 11 -8.98 12.65 -26.13
N LEU A 12 -9.05 11.32 -26.02
CA LEU A 12 -7.94 10.53 -25.43
C LEU A 12 -6.58 10.88 -26.04
N VAL A 13 -6.58 11.23 -27.33
CA VAL A 13 -5.41 11.67 -28.09
C VAL A 13 -4.88 13.01 -27.59
N GLY A 14 -5.75 13.93 -27.17
CA GLY A 14 -5.36 15.22 -26.59
C GLY A 14 -4.70 15.08 -25.23
N VAL A 15 -5.19 14.17 -24.36
CA VAL A 15 -4.59 13.95 -23.02
C VAL A 15 -3.20 13.34 -23.15
N LEU A 16 -3.04 12.25 -23.92
CA LEU A 16 -1.76 11.52 -23.99
C LEU A 16 -0.67 12.21 -24.83
N LYS A 17 -1.02 13.11 -25.75
CA LYS A 17 -0.04 13.77 -26.65
C LYS A 17 0.30 15.20 -26.25
N HIS A 18 -0.33 15.74 -25.22
CA HIS A 18 -0.02 17.10 -24.77
C HIS A 18 1.38 17.14 -24.17
N ARG A 19 2.24 18.06 -24.62
CA ARG A 19 3.63 18.15 -24.16
C ARG A 19 3.73 18.63 -22.70
N ASP A 20 2.84 19.55 -22.33
CA ASP A 20 2.76 20.09 -20.97
C ASP A 20 2.17 19.05 -20.00
N GLU A 21 2.95 18.72 -18.98
CA GLU A 21 2.60 17.78 -17.91
C GLU A 21 1.42 18.28 -17.08
N ASP A 22 1.39 19.57 -16.72
CA ASP A 22 0.34 20.14 -15.88
C ASP A 22 -1.01 20.05 -16.58
N ALA A 23 -1.03 20.26 -17.90
CA ALA A 23 -2.23 20.09 -18.71
C ALA A 23 -2.71 18.62 -18.71
N ARG A 24 -1.80 17.64 -18.77
CA ARG A 24 -2.17 16.22 -18.69
C ARG A 24 -2.68 15.85 -17.30
N LEU A 25 -2.02 16.31 -16.25
CA LEU A 25 -2.41 16.07 -14.86
C LEU A 25 -3.81 16.62 -14.57
N ASN A 26 -4.07 17.87 -14.97
CA ASN A 26 -5.39 18.49 -14.84
C ASN A 26 -6.47 17.74 -15.62
N ALA A 27 -6.13 17.19 -16.80
CA ALA A 27 -7.07 16.41 -17.58
C ALA A 27 -7.41 15.06 -16.92
N VAL A 28 -6.46 14.42 -16.23
CA VAL A 28 -6.68 13.16 -15.50
C VAL A 28 -7.73 13.32 -14.42
N ALA A 29 -7.71 14.41 -13.65
CA ALA A 29 -8.66 14.67 -12.57
C ALA A 29 -10.13 14.68 -13.03
N GLY A 30 -10.38 15.08 -14.29
CA GLY A 30 -11.72 15.09 -14.89
C GLY A 30 -12.09 13.81 -15.66
N LEU A 31 -11.16 12.86 -15.80
CA LEU A 31 -11.29 11.74 -16.72
C LEU A 31 -12.09 10.59 -16.10
N LYS A 32 -13.38 10.49 -16.42
CA LYS A 32 -14.26 9.41 -15.90
C LYS A 32 -14.13 8.07 -16.64
N ASN A 33 -13.50 8.05 -17.81
CA ASN A 33 -13.44 6.85 -18.63
C ASN A 33 -12.30 5.92 -18.16
N GLN A 34 -12.66 4.80 -17.55
CA GLN A 34 -11.72 3.82 -16.99
C GLN A 34 -10.74 3.23 -18.02
N ARG A 35 -11.13 3.06 -19.29
CA ARG A 35 -10.18 2.61 -20.33
C ARG A 35 -9.14 3.68 -20.65
N LYS A 36 -9.54 4.95 -20.69
CA LYS A 36 -8.63 6.07 -20.91
C LYS A 36 -7.69 6.26 -19.72
N LEU A 37 -8.21 6.19 -18.49
CA LEU A 37 -7.39 6.20 -17.27
C LEU A 37 -6.36 5.09 -17.28
N ALA A 38 -6.74 3.86 -17.65
CA ALA A 38 -5.82 2.73 -17.72
C ALA A 38 -4.70 2.94 -18.75
N MET A 39 -4.99 3.63 -19.86
CA MET A 39 -3.96 3.97 -20.85
C MET A 39 -2.99 5.03 -20.30
N VAL A 40 -3.50 6.08 -19.65
CA VAL A 40 -2.64 7.11 -19.02
C VAL A 40 -1.78 6.48 -17.93
N ALA A 41 -2.38 5.73 -17.02
CA ALA A 41 -1.71 5.08 -15.89
C ALA A 41 -0.60 4.10 -16.31
N ARG A 42 -0.63 3.57 -17.54
CA ARG A 42 0.36 2.62 -18.04
C ARG A 42 1.43 3.23 -18.95
N HIS A 43 1.19 4.42 -19.49
CA HIS A 43 1.94 4.90 -20.65
C HIS A 43 2.29 6.39 -20.62
N ASP A 44 1.76 7.19 -19.69
CA ASP A 44 2.18 8.58 -19.61
C ASP A 44 3.68 8.65 -19.25
N PRO A 45 4.47 9.50 -19.93
CA PRO A 45 5.89 9.64 -19.62
C PRO A 45 6.17 10.22 -18.24
N SER A 46 5.24 10.96 -17.63
CA SER A 46 5.39 11.46 -16.26
C SER A 46 4.83 10.46 -15.26
N TYR A 47 5.65 10.08 -14.27
CA TYR A 47 5.19 9.24 -13.15
C TYR A 47 4.07 9.93 -12.36
N ALA A 48 4.09 11.26 -12.21
CA ALA A 48 3.07 12.00 -11.48
C ALA A 48 1.70 11.91 -12.18
N VAL A 49 1.69 11.95 -13.50
CA VAL A 49 0.46 11.77 -14.30
C VAL A 49 -0.03 10.32 -14.22
N ARG A 50 0.89 9.33 -14.25
CA ARG A 50 0.53 7.91 -14.07
C ARG A 50 -0.05 7.66 -12.68
N GLU A 51 0.59 8.17 -11.63
CA GLU A 51 0.16 8.09 -10.24
C GLU A 51 -1.26 8.67 -10.08
N ALA A 52 -1.49 9.89 -10.57
CA ALA A 52 -2.81 10.51 -10.53
C ALA A 52 -3.87 9.65 -11.24
N ALA A 53 -3.53 9.03 -12.37
CA ALA A 53 -4.45 8.16 -13.09
C ALA A 53 -4.75 6.87 -12.30
N VAL A 54 -3.76 6.29 -11.61
CA VAL A 54 -3.93 5.12 -10.73
C VAL A 54 -4.94 5.40 -9.61
N MET A 55 -4.91 6.59 -9.02
CA MET A 55 -5.82 6.97 -7.94
C MET A 55 -7.30 6.97 -8.35
N HIS A 56 -7.58 7.04 -9.66
CA HIS A 56 -8.94 7.01 -10.21
C HIS A 56 -9.31 5.68 -10.90
N LEU A 57 -8.43 4.67 -10.88
CA LEU A 57 -8.69 3.36 -11.47
C LEU A 57 -9.54 2.46 -10.57
N ASP A 58 -10.58 1.86 -11.14
CA ASP A 58 -11.42 0.88 -10.44
C ASP A 58 -11.08 -0.57 -10.81
N ASN A 59 -10.50 -0.80 -11.99
CA ASN A 59 -10.19 -2.14 -12.46
C ASN A 59 -8.97 -2.71 -11.72
N GLN A 60 -9.23 -3.57 -10.74
CA GLN A 60 -8.20 -4.19 -9.91
C GLN A 60 -7.16 -4.99 -10.72
N LYS A 61 -7.50 -5.56 -11.89
CA LYS A 61 -6.49 -6.23 -12.74
C LYS A 61 -5.45 -5.24 -13.30
N VAL A 62 -5.89 -4.02 -13.63
CA VAL A 62 -4.98 -2.96 -14.09
C VAL A 62 -4.16 -2.43 -12.92
N VAL A 63 -4.80 -2.19 -11.77
CA VAL A 63 -4.11 -1.73 -10.55
C VAL A 63 -3.02 -2.74 -10.13
N SER A 64 -3.32 -4.04 -10.07
CA SER A 64 -2.34 -5.08 -9.76
C SER A 64 -1.21 -5.15 -10.78
N TYR A 65 -1.50 -5.00 -12.07
CA TYR A 65 -0.46 -4.94 -13.09
C TYR A 65 0.49 -3.76 -12.83
N ILE A 66 -0.04 -2.57 -12.54
CA ILE A 66 0.77 -1.37 -12.28
C ILE A 66 1.58 -1.53 -10.99
N ALA A 67 0.97 -2.03 -9.92
CA ALA A 67 1.64 -2.28 -8.64
C ALA A 67 2.85 -3.22 -8.75
N LEU A 68 2.86 -4.11 -9.75
CA LEU A 68 3.93 -5.07 -9.99
C LEU A 68 4.98 -4.59 -11.01
N ASN A 69 4.61 -3.70 -11.94
CA ASN A 69 5.38 -3.50 -13.17
C ASN A 69 5.71 -2.03 -13.48
N ASP A 70 5.15 -1.04 -12.78
CA ASP A 70 5.56 0.35 -13.03
C ASP A 70 7.01 0.56 -12.61
N GLU A 71 7.76 1.26 -13.45
CA GLU A 71 9.17 1.57 -13.20
C GLU A 71 9.35 2.49 -11.98
N ASP A 72 8.38 3.38 -11.72
CA ASP A 72 8.45 4.36 -10.65
C ASP A 72 7.76 3.85 -9.38
N PHE A 73 8.50 3.91 -8.27
CA PHE A 73 8.00 3.41 -7.00
C PHE A 73 6.82 4.21 -6.44
N HIS A 74 6.67 5.51 -6.77
CA HIS A 74 5.50 6.29 -6.36
C HIS A 74 4.23 5.75 -7.01
N VAL A 75 4.31 5.39 -8.30
CA VAL A 75 3.18 4.81 -9.02
C VAL A 75 2.84 3.42 -8.48
N ARG A 76 3.84 2.58 -8.20
CA ARG A 76 3.62 1.28 -7.55
C ARG A 76 3.00 1.44 -6.16
N LEU A 77 3.49 2.38 -5.35
CA LEU A 77 2.96 2.69 -4.02
C LEU A 77 1.50 3.14 -4.09
N ALA A 78 1.15 4.05 -5.00
CA ALA A 78 -0.23 4.47 -5.20
C ALA A 78 -1.13 3.30 -5.60
N ALA A 79 -0.62 2.39 -6.45
CA ALA A 79 -1.34 1.19 -6.84
C ALA A 79 -1.54 0.24 -5.65
N VAL A 80 -0.52 0.02 -4.81
CA VAL A 80 -0.63 -0.77 -3.56
C VAL A 80 -1.71 -0.22 -2.64
N ASN A 81 -1.81 1.10 -2.50
CA ASN A 81 -2.86 1.75 -1.70
C ASN A 81 -4.28 1.55 -2.27
N ARG A 82 -4.40 1.11 -3.52
CA ARG A 82 -5.67 0.82 -4.20
C ARG A 82 -5.99 -0.67 -4.30
N LEU A 83 -5.04 -1.56 -3.95
CA LEU A 83 -5.23 -3.01 -4.03
C LEU A 83 -6.24 -3.50 -2.99
N THR A 84 -7.12 -4.40 -3.43
CA THR A 84 -8.06 -5.12 -2.56
C THR A 84 -7.70 -6.58 -2.35
N GLU A 85 -6.95 -7.17 -3.28
CA GLU A 85 -6.55 -8.59 -3.23
C GLU A 85 -5.39 -8.79 -2.26
N GLN A 86 -5.65 -9.39 -1.10
CA GLN A 86 -4.63 -9.62 -0.05
C GLN A 86 -3.46 -10.49 -0.52
N SER A 87 -3.69 -11.43 -1.45
CA SER A 87 -2.61 -12.23 -2.04
C SER A 87 -1.59 -11.39 -2.82
N MET A 88 -2.06 -10.33 -3.49
CA MET A 88 -1.20 -9.38 -4.19
C MET A 88 -0.46 -8.47 -3.21
N VAL A 89 -1.15 -7.99 -2.16
CA VAL A 89 -0.53 -7.22 -1.07
C VAL A 89 0.60 -8.03 -0.43
N ALA A 90 0.35 -9.30 -0.11
CA ALA A 90 1.36 -10.21 0.45
C ALA A 90 2.54 -10.44 -0.50
N TYR A 91 2.29 -10.61 -1.80
CA TYR A 91 3.35 -10.77 -2.79
C TYR A 91 4.27 -9.55 -2.84
N ILE A 92 3.69 -8.35 -2.90
CA ILE A 92 4.43 -7.09 -2.99
C ILE A 92 5.19 -6.80 -1.69
N ALA A 93 4.55 -7.01 -0.53
CA ALA A 93 5.17 -6.83 0.78
C ALA A 93 6.46 -7.63 0.95
N GLN A 94 6.58 -8.79 0.30
CA GLN A 94 7.75 -9.65 0.36
C GLN A 94 8.81 -9.38 -0.72
N ARG A 95 8.44 -8.73 -1.84
CA ARG A 95 9.24 -8.80 -3.07
C ARG A 95 9.48 -7.47 -3.78
N ASP A 96 8.75 -6.40 -3.46
CA ASP A 96 9.02 -5.12 -4.14
C ASP A 96 10.46 -4.67 -3.86
N PRO A 97 11.22 -4.27 -4.89
CA PRO A 97 12.60 -3.82 -4.69
C PRO A 97 12.68 -2.55 -3.82
N ASP A 98 11.63 -1.73 -3.79
CA ASP A 98 11.59 -0.50 -3.01
C ASP A 98 10.92 -0.72 -1.65
N TYR A 99 11.63 -0.37 -0.58
CA TYR A 99 11.14 -0.59 0.78
C TYR A 99 9.94 0.30 1.14
N HIS A 100 9.74 1.45 0.50
CA HIS A 100 8.55 2.28 0.72
C HIS A 100 7.30 1.57 0.20
N VAL A 101 7.42 0.87 -0.93
CA VAL A 101 6.32 0.07 -1.48
C VAL A 101 6.06 -1.15 -0.60
N ARG A 102 7.11 -1.87 -0.17
CA ARG A 102 6.96 -2.98 0.80
C ARG A 102 6.29 -2.51 2.09
N LEU A 103 6.74 -1.38 2.66
CA LEU A 103 6.17 -0.81 3.88
C LEU A 103 4.68 -0.47 3.73
N ALA A 104 4.29 0.13 2.59
CA ALA A 104 2.88 0.41 2.29
C ALA A 104 2.04 -0.87 2.20
N ALA A 105 2.60 -1.93 1.62
CA ALA A 105 1.94 -3.24 1.55
C ALA A 105 1.82 -3.89 2.94
N VAL A 106 2.89 -3.88 3.75
CA VAL A 106 2.88 -4.42 5.13
C VAL A 106 1.81 -3.76 6.00
N ARG A 107 1.64 -2.43 5.89
CA ARG A 107 0.59 -1.67 6.60
C ARG A 107 -0.83 -2.13 6.32
N ARG A 108 -1.05 -2.83 5.20
CA ARG A 108 -2.35 -3.33 4.76
C ARG A 108 -2.45 -4.85 4.81
N LEU A 109 -1.34 -5.53 5.05
CA LEU A 109 -1.24 -6.97 5.03
C LEU A 109 -1.95 -7.58 6.25
N GLU A 110 -2.81 -8.56 6.00
CA GLU A 110 -3.56 -9.28 7.03
C GLU A 110 -2.95 -10.64 7.39
N ASP A 111 -2.25 -11.26 6.44
CA ASP A 111 -1.65 -12.58 6.59
C ASP A 111 -0.55 -12.56 7.68
N GLN A 112 -0.85 -13.20 8.81
CA GLN A 112 0.04 -13.25 9.98
C GLN A 112 1.30 -14.09 9.74
N GLN A 113 1.23 -15.09 8.87
CA GLN A 113 2.40 -15.90 8.53
C GLN A 113 3.37 -15.06 7.69
N VAL A 114 2.85 -14.35 6.68
CA VAL A 114 3.68 -13.47 5.85
C VAL A 114 4.24 -12.30 6.69
N LEU A 115 3.45 -11.72 7.60
CA LEU A 115 3.96 -10.70 8.54
C LEU A 115 5.10 -11.25 9.42
N ALA A 116 5.02 -12.49 9.88
CA ALA A 116 6.07 -13.09 10.68
C ALA A 116 7.35 -13.32 9.87
N GLU A 117 7.22 -13.75 8.62
CA GLU A 117 8.35 -13.89 7.70
C GLU A 117 9.02 -12.54 7.42
N ILE A 118 8.22 -11.52 7.09
CA ILE A 118 8.74 -10.16 6.86
C ILE A 118 9.44 -9.64 8.11
N ALA A 119 8.82 -9.73 9.30
CA ALA A 119 9.40 -9.29 10.56
C ALA A 119 10.75 -9.95 10.90
N LEU A 120 10.99 -11.15 10.37
CA LEU A 120 12.21 -11.92 10.60
C LEU A 120 13.32 -11.59 9.57
N TYR A 121 12.95 -11.23 8.35
CA TYR A 121 13.83 -11.36 7.19
C TYR A 121 13.86 -10.17 6.24
N ASP A 122 12.99 -9.16 6.38
CA ASP A 122 13.13 -7.96 5.54
C ASP A 122 14.47 -7.28 5.84
N ALA A 123 15.13 -6.78 4.79
CA ALA A 123 16.40 -6.11 4.94
C ALA A 123 16.24 -4.77 5.70
N GLU A 124 15.07 -4.13 5.57
CA GLU A 124 14.86 -2.78 6.06
C GLU A 124 14.20 -2.81 7.43
N TRP A 125 14.92 -2.29 8.43
CA TRP A 125 14.48 -2.30 9.83
C TRP A 125 13.11 -1.67 10.06
N ILE A 126 12.73 -0.67 9.26
CA ILE A 126 11.42 -0.01 9.34
C ILE A 126 10.29 -0.94 8.88
N VAL A 127 10.54 -1.77 7.86
CA VAL A 127 9.57 -2.76 7.35
C VAL A 127 9.42 -3.89 8.37
N ASN A 128 10.54 -4.38 8.92
CA ASN A 128 10.55 -5.35 10.02
C ASN A 128 9.70 -4.88 11.20
N ASN A 129 9.93 -3.65 11.66
CA ASN A 129 9.22 -3.09 12.82
C ASN A 129 7.74 -2.87 12.55
N GLU A 130 7.35 -2.43 11.35
CA GLU A 130 5.94 -2.33 10.97
C GLU A 130 5.28 -3.72 10.99
N ALA A 131 5.96 -4.75 10.47
CA ALA A 131 5.45 -6.10 10.50
C ALA A 131 5.27 -6.61 11.94
N ILE A 132 6.25 -6.37 12.83
CA ILE A 132 6.17 -6.69 14.26
C ILE A 132 4.98 -6.00 14.92
N ALA A 133 4.75 -4.72 14.64
CA ALA A 133 3.65 -3.95 15.22
C ALA A 133 2.27 -4.53 14.85
N ARG A 134 2.17 -5.19 13.69
CA ARG A 134 0.95 -5.79 13.17
C ARG A 134 0.76 -7.27 13.51
N LEU A 135 1.76 -7.91 14.10
CA LEU A 135 1.66 -9.30 14.51
C LEU A 135 0.73 -9.48 15.71
N ASN A 136 -0.14 -10.48 15.62
CA ASN A 136 -0.96 -11.00 16.71
C ASN A 136 -0.47 -12.38 17.19
N ASP A 137 0.40 -13.03 16.42
CA ASP A 137 0.97 -14.33 16.78
C ASP A 137 2.04 -14.18 17.88
N ARG A 138 1.67 -14.55 19.11
CA ARG A 138 2.55 -14.55 20.28
C ARG A 138 3.75 -15.49 20.12
N MET A 139 3.60 -16.62 19.41
CA MET A 139 4.72 -17.53 19.16
C MET A 139 5.72 -16.89 18.20
N ALA A 140 5.25 -16.25 17.13
CA ALA A 140 6.10 -15.50 16.19
C ALA A 140 6.87 -14.38 16.90
N LEU A 141 6.20 -13.57 17.73
CA LEU A 141 6.84 -12.51 18.51
C LEU A 141 7.91 -13.03 19.48
N LYS A 142 7.64 -14.16 20.16
CA LYS A 142 8.65 -14.83 21.01
C LYS A 142 9.83 -15.37 20.20
N ALA A 143 9.60 -15.86 18.97
CA ALA A 143 10.66 -16.33 18.08
C ALA A 143 11.57 -15.17 17.62
N ILE A 144 10.99 -14.03 17.23
CA ILE A 144 11.72 -12.80 16.87
C ILE A 144 12.63 -12.36 18.02
N ARG A 145 12.11 -12.35 19.26
CA ARG A 145 12.87 -12.00 20.46
C ARG A 145 14.09 -12.90 20.69
N ARG A 146 13.95 -14.21 20.43
CA ARG A 146 15.00 -15.23 20.62
C ARG A 146 16.06 -15.21 19.52
N LYS A 147 15.69 -14.88 18.28
CA LYS A 147 16.63 -14.86 17.14
C LYS A 147 17.59 -13.67 17.16
N HIS A 148 17.43 -12.72 18.09
CA HIS A 148 18.32 -11.55 18.25
C HIS A 148 18.61 -10.79 16.95
N ILE A 149 17.61 -10.67 16.06
CA ILE A 149 17.75 -10.08 14.72
C ILE A 149 18.28 -8.65 14.81
N SER A 150 17.74 -7.86 15.74
CA SER A 150 18.30 -6.58 16.16
C SER A 150 17.77 -6.21 17.55
N MET A 151 18.47 -5.31 18.24
CA MET A 151 17.99 -4.76 19.51
C MET A 151 16.65 -4.03 19.33
N LEU A 152 16.44 -3.37 18.19
CA LEU A 152 15.19 -2.69 17.87
C LEU A 152 14.04 -3.68 17.67
N ALA A 153 14.24 -4.73 16.89
CA ALA A 153 13.23 -5.77 16.67
C ALA A 153 12.87 -6.52 17.97
N HIS A 154 13.88 -6.78 18.83
CA HIS A 154 13.66 -7.35 20.16
C HIS A 154 12.78 -6.44 21.02
N LYS A 155 13.08 -5.14 21.07
CA LYS A 155 12.29 -4.16 21.83
C LYS A 155 10.87 -4.04 21.28
N ALA A 156 10.71 -3.95 19.96
CA ALA A 156 9.42 -3.88 19.29
C ALA A 156 8.56 -5.14 19.58
N ALA A 157 9.14 -6.34 19.49
CA ALA A 157 8.42 -7.57 19.78
C ALA A 157 8.03 -7.69 21.27
N THR A 158 8.88 -7.18 22.16
CA THR A 158 8.57 -7.13 23.60
C THR A 158 7.41 -6.19 23.89
N GLU A 159 7.43 -4.99 23.30
CA GLU A 159 6.32 -4.04 23.46
C GLU A 159 5.03 -4.58 22.84
N ARG A 160 5.11 -5.22 21.67
CA ARG A 160 3.93 -5.80 21.04
C ARG A 160 3.29 -6.89 21.89
N LEU A 161 4.10 -7.77 22.50
CA LEU A 161 3.62 -8.79 23.43
C LEU A 161 2.90 -8.15 24.63
N ARG A 162 3.48 -7.07 25.19
CA ARG A 162 2.87 -6.31 26.29
C ARG A 162 1.50 -5.75 25.92
N VAL A 163 1.40 -5.12 24.73
CA VAL A 163 0.12 -4.60 24.22
C VAL A 163 -0.92 -5.71 24.05
N LEU A 164 -0.51 -6.90 23.58
CA LEU A 164 -1.43 -8.04 23.46
C LEU A 164 -1.93 -8.55 24.83
N ASP A 165 -1.08 -8.52 25.86
CA ASP A 165 -1.49 -8.83 27.24
C ASP A 165 -2.53 -7.80 27.74
N GLU A 166 -2.29 -6.50 27.54
CA GLU A 166 -3.20 -5.43 27.95
C GLU A 166 -4.58 -5.52 27.25
N LEU A 167 -4.60 -5.84 25.95
CA LEU A 167 -5.85 -6.01 25.21
C LEU A 167 -6.65 -7.23 25.68
N GLU A 168 -5.96 -8.31 26.06
CA GLU A 168 -6.61 -9.51 26.59
C GLU A 168 -7.20 -9.25 27.98
N ASP A 169 -6.48 -8.55 28.85
CA ASP A 169 -6.97 -8.16 30.17
C ASP A 169 -8.16 -7.21 30.07
N ALA A 170 -8.12 -6.22 29.17
CA ALA A 170 -9.24 -5.31 28.91
C ALA A 170 -10.49 -6.05 28.43
N ALA A 171 -10.33 -6.97 27.46
CA ALA A 171 -11.45 -7.76 26.93
C ALA A 171 -12.09 -8.66 28.00
N ARG A 172 -11.32 -9.17 28.97
CA ARG A 172 -11.84 -9.96 30.10
C ARG A 172 -12.69 -9.11 31.05
N LEU A 173 -12.28 -7.88 31.33
CA LEU A 173 -13.03 -6.96 32.20
C LEU A 173 -14.36 -6.54 31.55
N GLU A 174 -14.34 -6.15 30.27
CA GLU A 174 -15.56 -5.82 29.52
C GLU A 174 -16.55 -7.00 29.48
N ALA A 175 -16.06 -8.23 29.35
CA ALA A 175 -16.90 -9.41 29.36
C ALA A 175 -17.52 -9.70 30.74
N GLN A 176 -16.87 -9.29 31.84
CA GLN A 176 -17.43 -9.42 33.19
C GLN A 176 -18.53 -8.37 33.42
N GLU A 177 -18.29 -7.12 33.06
CA GLU A 177 -19.26 -6.02 33.20
C GLU A 177 -20.54 -6.24 32.38
N ASN A 178 -20.45 -6.83 31.19
CA ASN A 178 -21.62 -7.09 30.34
C ASN A 178 -22.47 -8.30 30.79
N ASN A 179 -22.00 -9.08 31.76
CA ASN A 179 -22.69 -10.27 32.29
C ASN A 179 -23.29 -10.03 33.69
N GLU A 180 -23.17 -8.83 34.25
CA GLU A 180 -23.77 -8.36 35.52
C GLU A 180 -24.99 -7.46 35.27
#